data_AF-A0A2R6NSZ9-F1
#
_entry.id   AF-A0A2R6NSZ9-F1
#
_cell.length_a   1.000
_cell.length_b   1.000
_cell.length_c   1.000
_cell.angle_alpha   90.00
_cell.angle_beta   90.00
_cell.angle_gamma   90.00
#
_symmetry.space_group_name_H-M   'P 1'
#
loop_
_entity.id
_entity.type
_entity.pdbx_description
1 polymer ?
#
loop_
_entity_poly.entity_id
_entity_poly.type
_entity_poly.pdbx_seq_one_letter_code
_entity_poly.pdbx_strand_id
1 'polypeptide(L)'
;MAMTFTLVSHLREKLSTLVHARYEHHKQEEAEKERLVVEAEEAKTRGTPVTPESFLKWKAKFDKELAVKKAREDEEKMKGMTPKEREEYKKLATRLSGRQLFERNKDLDAADDLLEEGTVSVDISQYEREAIEEEEEEDHVTFSDSE
;
A
#
# COMPACT_ATOMS: atom_id res chain seq x y z
N MET A 1 -42.98 48.79 -57.28
CA MET A 1 -43.19 47.38 -56.86
C MET A 1 -41.88 46.61 -56.68
N ALA A 2 -40.85 46.79 -57.53
CA ALA A 2 -39.60 46.01 -57.44
C ALA A 2 -38.77 46.26 -56.16
N MET A 3 -38.71 47.50 -55.66
CA MET A 3 -37.85 47.84 -54.50
C MET A 3 -38.36 47.33 -53.15
N THR A 4 -39.67 47.12 -52.99
CA THR A 4 -40.24 46.60 -51.75
C THR A 4 -40.01 45.10 -51.60
N PHE A 5 -40.11 44.34 -52.69
CA PHE A 5 -39.81 42.91 -52.69
C PHE A 5 -38.33 42.63 -52.39
N THR A 6 -37.41 43.41 -52.98
CA THR A 6 -35.97 43.26 -52.71
C THR A 6 -35.62 43.53 -51.24
N LEU A 7 -36.23 44.55 -50.64
CA LEU A 7 -36.08 44.84 -49.21
C LEU A 7 -36.59 43.69 -48.34
N VAL A 8 -37.78 43.17 -48.61
CA VAL A 8 -38.38 42.06 -47.84
C VAL A 8 -37.54 40.78 -47.97
N SER A 9 -37.08 40.44 -49.18
CA SER A 9 -36.21 39.28 -49.41
C SER A 9 -34.87 39.41 -48.67
N HIS A 10 -34.25 40.59 -48.71
CA HIS A 10 -33.00 40.83 -47.97
C HIS A 10 -33.20 40.73 -46.45
N LEU A 11 -34.30 41.26 -45.93
CA LEU A 11 -34.62 41.21 -44.50
C LEU A 11 -34.90 39.78 -44.05
N ARG A 12 -35.60 38.98 -44.87
CA ARG A 12 -35.84 37.55 -44.61
C ARG A 12 -34.52 36.76 -44.59
N GLU A 13 -33.63 37.02 -45.54
CA GLU A 13 -32.32 36.36 -45.61
C GLU A 13 -31.46 36.71 -44.39
N LYS A 14 -31.40 37.99 -44.00
CA LYS A 14 -30.73 38.42 -42.77
C LYS A 14 -31.31 37.79 -41.50
N LEU A 15 -32.64 37.72 -41.39
CA LEU A 15 -33.32 37.01 -40.30
C LEU A 15 -32.95 35.54 -40.26
N SER A 16 -32.95 34.87 -41.42
CA SER A 16 -32.58 33.46 -41.51
C SER A 16 -31.13 33.23 -41.07
N THR A 17 -30.21 34.10 -41.47
CA THR A 17 -28.80 34.02 -41.01
C THR A 17 -28.65 34.24 -39.51
N LEU A 18 -29.39 35.19 -38.92
CA LEU A 18 -29.36 35.44 -37.48
C LEU A 18 -29.92 34.26 -36.67
N VAL A 19 -31.02 33.67 -37.14
CA VAL A 19 -31.61 32.49 -36.49
C VAL A 19 -30.66 31.30 -36.56
N HIS A 20 -30.03 31.06 -37.72
CA HIS A 20 -29.02 30.01 -37.86
C HIS A 20 -27.82 30.23 -36.95
N ALA A 21 -27.27 31.45 -36.92
CA ALA A 21 -26.13 31.78 -36.06
C ALA A 21 -26.44 31.54 -34.58
N ARG A 22 -27.66 31.91 -34.14
CA ARG A 22 -28.11 31.68 -32.76
C ARG A 22 -28.28 30.20 -32.44
N TYR A 23 -28.83 29.43 -33.38
CA TYR A 23 -28.99 27.99 -33.22
C TYR A 23 -27.63 27.28 -33.14
N GLU A 24 -26.70 27.60 -34.03
CA GLU A 24 -25.35 27.03 -34.02
C GLU A 24 -24.58 27.40 -32.75
N HIS A 25 -24.69 28.64 -32.28
CA HIS A 25 -24.09 29.05 -31.01
C HIS A 25 -24.62 28.22 -29.84
N HIS A 26 -25.94 28.09 -29.72
CA HIS A 26 -26.55 27.29 -28.66
C HIS A 26 -26.15 25.82 -28.77
N LYS A 27 -26.08 25.27 -29.99
CA LYS A 27 -25.66 23.89 -30.21
C LYS A 27 -24.20 23.67 -29.82
N GLN A 28 -23.33 24.62 -30.12
CA GLN A 28 -21.92 24.57 -29.72
C GLN A 28 -21.75 24.67 -28.20
N GLU A 29 -22.48 25.56 -27.54
CA GLU A 29 -22.48 25.68 -26.08
C GLU A 29 -22.95 24.39 -25.39
N GLU A 30 -24.03 23.77 -25.89
CA GLU A 30 -24.52 22.51 -25.33
C GLU A 30 -23.55 21.36 -25.59
N ALA A 31 -22.96 21.27 -26.80
CA ALA A 31 -21.96 20.25 -27.11
C ALA A 31 -20.68 20.41 -26.27
N GLU A 32 -20.25 21.64 -25.98
CA GLU A 32 -19.10 21.89 -25.10
C GLU A 32 -19.42 21.48 -23.66
N LYS A 33 -20.62 21.80 -23.16
CA LYS A 33 -21.07 21.36 -21.82
C LYS A 33 -21.13 19.84 -21.73
N GLU A 34 -21.68 19.16 -22.72
CA GLU A 34 -21.72 17.69 -22.77
C GLU A 34 -20.31 17.09 -22.76
N ARG A 35 -19.39 17.66 -23.54
CA ARG A 35 -17.98 17.21 -23.55
C ARG A 35 -17.34 17.34 -22.17
N LEU A 36 -17.55 18.46 -21.48
CA LEU A 36 -17.00 18.69 -20.14
C LEU A 36 -17.58 17.74 -19.10
N VAL A 37 -18.88 17.40 -19.20
CA VAL A 37 -19.51 16.42 -18.31
C VAL A 37 -18.94 15.03 -18.55
N VAL A 38 -18.81 14.61 -19.81
CA VAL A 38 -18.23 13.30 -20.17
C VAL A 38 -16.78 13.20 -19.69
N GLU A 39 -15.95 14.22 -19.88
CA GLU A 39 -14.57 14.23 -19.39
C GLU A 39 -14.50 14.15 -17.85
N ALA A 40 -15.39 14.83 -17.15
CA ALA A 40 -15.48 14.77 -15.69
C ALA A 40 -15.98 13.41 -15.19
N GLU A 41 -16.89 12.75 -15.91
CA GLU A 41 -17.34 11.39 -15.61
C GLU A 41 -16.24 10.36 -15.93
N GLU A 42 -15.54 10.48 -17.05
CA GLU A 42 -14.40 9.63 -17.40
C GLU A 42 -13.27 9.76 -16.39
N ALA A 43 -12.97 10.97 -15.92
CA ALA A 43 -11.96 11.21 -14.89
C ALA A 43 -12.36 10.64 -13.51
N LYS A 44 -13.66 10.60 -13.19
CA LYS A 44 -14.16 9.95 -11.98
C LYS A 44 -14.15 8.42 -12.10
N THR A 45 -14.41 7.90 -13.30
CA THR A 45 -14.58 6.46 -13.55
C THR A 45 -13.24 5.78 -13.81
N ARG A 46 -12.27 6.46 -14.44
CA ARG A 46 -10.87 6.06 -14.43
C ARG A 46 -10.31 6.33 -13.03
N GLY A 47 -10.30 5.30 -12.19
CA GLY A 47 -9.55 5.33 -10.94
C GLY A 47 -8.08 5.73 -11.14
N THR A 48 -7.33 5.89 -10.05
CA THR A 48 -5.91 6.25 -10.17
C THR A 48 -5.15 5.08 -10.80
N PRO A 49 -4.47 5.27 -11.95
CA PRO A 49 -3.69 4.20 -12.55
C PRO A 49 -2.58 3.78 -11.58
N VAL A 50 -2.43 2.47 -11.37
CA VAL A 50 -1.40 1.92 -10.49
C VAL A 50 -0.08 1.90 -11.25
N THR A 51 0.67 2.99 -11.16
CA THR A 51 2.06 3.09 -11.60
C THR A 51 3.00 2.71 -10.45
N PRO A 52 4.27 2.36 -10.71
CA PRO A 52 5.22 2.07 -9.64
C PRO A 52 5.32 3.21 -8.61
N GLU A 53 5.33 4.47 -9.06
CA GLU A 53 5.37 5.63 -8.18
C GLU A 53 4.11 5.81 -7.34
N SER A 54 2.92 5.60 -7.94
CA SER A 54 1.66 5.71 -7.19
C SER A 54 1.52 4.58 -6.19
N PHE A 55 1.99 3.38 -6.55
CA PHE A 55 2.05 2.22 -5.67
C PHE A 55 3.00 2.44 -4.49
N LEU A 56 4.20 2.97 -4.71
CA LEU A 56 5.14 3.29 -3.62
C LEU A 56 4.56 4.33 -2.64
N LYS A 57 3.90 5.37 -3.16
CA LYS A 57 3.20 6.35 -2.32
C LYS A 57 2.05 5.74 -1.53
N TRP A 58 1.32 4.81 -2.14
CA TRP A 58 0.26 4.05 -1.47
C TRP A 58 0.85 3.11 -0.41
N LYS A 59 1.88 2.34 -0.72
CA LYS A 59 2.58 1.41 0.19
C LYS A 59 3.08 2.15 1.43
N ALA A 60 3.72 3.30 1.26
CA ALA A 60 4.19 4.12 2.38
C ALA A 60 3.04 4.64 3.29
N LYS A 61 1.84 4.86 2.75
CA LYS A 61 0.66 5.20 3.57
C LYS A 61 0.08 3.95 4.24
N PHE A 62 -0.02 2.87 3.49
CA PHE A 62 -0.53 1.59 3.98
C PHE A 62 0.31 1.04 5.14
N ASP A 63 1.64 1.05 5.02
CA ASP A 63 2.55 0.58 6.07
C ASP A 63 2.41 1.43 7.35
N LYS A 64 2.20 2.75 7.21
CA LYS A 64 1.90 3.64 8.34
C LYS A 64 0.56 3.31 8.99
N GLU A 65 -0.49 3.12 8.21
CA GLU A 65 -1.82 2.76 8.71
C GLU A 65 -1.78 1.40 9.44
N LEU A 66 -1.04 0.43 8.90
CA LEU A 66 -0.88 -0.88 9.50
C LEU A 66 -0.08 -0.81 10.80
N ALA A 67 0.98 -0.01 10.86
CA ALA A 67 1.73 0.26 12.09
C ALA A 67 0.85 0.92 13.17
N VAL A 68 0.05 1.91 12.79
CA VAL A 68 -0.91 2.57 13.72
C VAL A 68 -1.96 1.57 14.21
N LYS A 69 -2.49 0.73 13.32
CA LYS A 69 -3.47 -0.30 13.69
C LYS A 69 -2.88 -1.31 14.67
N LYS A 70 -1.66 -1.79 14.41
CA LYS A 70 -0.94 -2.71 15.31
C LYS A 70 -0.71 -2.07 16.67
N ALA A 71 -0.24 -0.82 16.72
CA ALA A 71 -0.06 -0.09 17.97
C ALA A 71 -1.38 0.04 18.76
N ARG A 72 -2.49 0.33 18.08
CA ARG A 72 -3.81 0.41 18.73
C ARG A 72 -4.27 -0.95 19.28
N GLU A 73 -4.08 -2.03 18.53
CA GLU A 73 -4.41 -3.38 18.98
C GLU A 73 -3.58 -3.78 20.21
N ASP A 74 -2.30 -3.43 20.22
CA ASP A 74 -1.43 -3.65 21.37
C ASP A 74 -1.85 -2.80 22.57
N GLU A 75 -2.23 -1.53 22.38
CA GLU A 75 -2.78 -0.67 23.43
C GLU A 75 -4.11 -1.21 24.00
N GLU A 76 -5.00 -1.72 23.16
CA GLU A 76 -6.28 -2.32 23.57
C GLU A 76 -6.07 -3.60 24.39
N LYS A 77 -5.17 -4.48 23.96
CA LYS A 77 -4.76 -5.67 24.72
C LYS A 77 -4.21 -5.28 26.09
N MET A 78 -3.37 -4.24 26.13
CA MET A 78 -2.81 -3.73 27.39
C MET A 78 -3.87 -3.09 28.27
N LYS A 79 -4.89 -2.42 27.71
CA LYS A 79 -5.97 -1.79 28.48
C LYS A 79 -6.76 -2.79 29.32
N GLY A 80 -6.97 -4.01 28.82
CA GLY A 80 -7.66 -5.10 29.52
C GLY A 80 -6.84 -5.80 30.61
N MET A 81 -5.52 -5.59 30.67
CA MET A 81 -4.62 -6.25 31.62
C MET A 81 -4.47 -5.47 32.93
N THR A 82 -4.23 -6.20 34.02
CA THR A 82 -3.88 -5.63 35.33
C THR A 82 -2.50 -4.94 35.27
N PRO A 83 -2.19 -3.99 36.19
CA PRO A 83 -0.90 -3.31 36.19
C PRO A 83 0.31 -4.26 36.23
N LYS A 84 0.20 -5.39 36.93
CA LYS A 84 1.25 -6.42 37.01
C LYS A 84 1.45 -7.12 35.67
N GLU A 85 0.36 -7.49 35.00
CA GLU A 85 0.42 -8.14 33.68
C GLU A 85 0.96 -7.19 32.60
N ARG A 86 0.68 -5.88 32.70
CA ARG A 86 1.28 -4.89 31.80
C ARG A 86 2.79 -4.77 31.97
N GLU A 87 3.29 -4.83 33.21
CA GLU A 87 4.73 -4.82 33.48
C GLU A 87 5.40 -6.09 32.94
N GLU A 88 4.80 -7.25 33.17
CA GLU A 88 5.30 -8.53 32.63
C GLU A 88 5.29 -8.55 31.09
N TYR A 89 4.23 -8.05 30.44
CA TYR A 89 4.16 -7.94 28.99
C TYR A 89 5.25 -7.02 28.42
N LYS A 90 5.53 -5.89 29.09
CA LYS A 90 6.63 -4.99 28.70
C LYS A 90 7.99 -5.66 28.87
N LYS A 91 8.21 -6.39 29.96
CA LYS A 91 9.45 -7.18 30.17
C LYS A 91 9.61 -8.27 29.12
N LEU A 92 8.52 -8.94 28.74
CA LEU A 92 8.54 -9.96 27.69
C LEU A 92 8.85 -9.36 26.33
N ALA A 93 8.30 -8.18 26.01
CA ALA A 93 8.55 -7.48 24.75
C ALA A 93 9.99 -6.99 24.60
N THR A 94 10.69 -6.70 25.71
CA THR A 94 12.09 -6.28 25.72
C THR A 94 13.07 -7.40 26.00
N ARG A 95 12.60 -8.60 26.37
CA ARG A 95 13.44 -9.76 26.63
C ARG A 95 14.00 -10.28 25.31
N LEU A 96 15.33 -10.27 25.20
CA LEU A 96 16.03 -10.82 24.04
C LEU A 96 15.70 -12.31 23.88
N SER A 97 15.63 -12.75 22.62
CA SER A 97 15.50 -14.17 22.32
C SER A 97 16.77 -14.93 22.73
N GLY A 98 16.68 -16.26 22.89
CA GLY A 98 17.83 -17.10 23.20
C GLY A 98 18.97 -16.87 22.20
N ARG A 99 18.65 -16.89 20.89
CA ARG A 99 19.60 -16.60 19.81
C ARG A 99 20.31 -15.24 20.00
N GLN A 100 19.56 -14.18 20.28
CA GLN A 100 20.13 -12.84 20.50
C GLN A 100 21.04 -12.78 21.74
N LEU A 101 20.72 -13.54 22.79
CA LEU A 101 21.57 -13.64 23.98
C LEU A 101 22.90 -14.34 23.66
N PHE A 102 22.87 -15.41 22.86
CA PHE A 102 24.07 -16.12 22.41
C PHE A 102 24.93 -15.26 21.46
N GLU A 103 24.32 -14.58 20.49
CA GLU A 103 25.04 -13.70 19.56
C GLU A 103 25.75 -12.52 20.25
N ARG A 104 25.19 -12.03 21.38
CA ARG A 104 25.75 -10.90 22.13
C ARG A 104 26.85 -11.31 23.11
N ASN A 105 26.79 -12.51 23.67
CA ASN A 105 27.76 -13.00 24.65
C ASN A 105 28.84 -13.85 23.95
N LYS A 106 29.86 -13.17 23.41
CA LYS A 106 31.00 -13.83 22.73
C LYS A 106 31.95 -14.59 23.67
N ASP A 107 31.83 -14.39 24.98
CA ASP A 107 32.70 -15.00 25.98
C ASP A 107 32.17 -16.35 26.50
N LEU A 108 31.03 -16.84 25.98
CA LEU A 108 30.47 -18.13 26.37
C LEU A 108 31.36 -19.31 25.99
N ASP A 109 32.14 -19.20 24.91
CA ASP A 109 33.09 -20.22 24.48
C ASP A 109 34.32 -20.36 25.42
N ALA A 110 34.59 -19.33 26.23
CA ALA A 110 35.73 -19.31 27.15
C ALA A 110 35.38 -19.74 28.58
N ALA A 111 34.09 -19.92 28.90
CA ALA A 111 33.60 -20.26 30.23
C ALA A 111 33.41 -21.78 30.39
N ASP A 112 34.52 -22.51 30.43
CA ASP A 112 34.57 -23.97 30.68
C ASP A 112 34.13 -24.34 32.13
N ASP A 113 34.03 -23.34 33.00
CA ASP A 113 33.67 -23.46 34.43
C ASP A 113 32.17 -23.80 34.67
N LEU A 114 31.35 -23.81 33.61
CA LEU A 114 29.92 -24.13 33.69
C LEU A 114 29.61 -25.62 33.42
N LEU A 115 30.59 -26.40 33.00
CA LEU A 115 30.42 -27.83 32.72
C LEU A 115 30.62 -28.64 34.00
N GLU A 116 29.55 -29.27 34.50
CA GLU A 116 29.60 -30.16 35.65
C GLU A 116 30.38 -31.45 35.29
N GLU A 117 31.27 -31.89 36.20
CA GLU A 117 32.10 -33.09 36.05
C GLU A 117 31.20 -34.33 35.88
N GLY A 118 31.05 -34.82 34.64
CA GLY A 118 30.16 -35.94 34.29
C GLY A 118 29.20 -35.67 33.13
N THR A 119 29.21 -34.48 32.53
CA THR A 119 28.42 -34.18 31.33
C THR A 119 29.00 -34.90 30.10
N VAL A 120 28.15 -35.70 29.43
CA VAL A 120 28.49 -36.34 28.15
C VAL A 120 28.08 -35.38 27.04
N SER A 121 29.03 -34.92 26.23
CA SER A 121 28.75 -34.13 25.04
C SER A 121 27.97 -34.97 24.03
N VAL A 122 26.78 -34.52 23.65
CA VAL A 122 26.02 -35.14 22.56
C VAL A 122 26.66 -34.75 21.23
N ASP A 123 26.98 -35.73 20.40
CA ASP A 123 27.46 -35.52 19.04
C ASP A 123 26.28 -35.10 18.14
N ILE A 124 26.21 -33.80 17.84
CA ILE A 124 25.11 -33.18 17.10
C ILE A 124 25.05 -33.67 15.64
N SER A 125 26.20 -34.06 15.07
CA SER A 125 26.28 -34.58 13.69
C SER A 125 25.45 -35.84 13.48
N GLN A 126 25.14 -36.58 14.55
CA GLN A 126 24.28 -37.77 14.50
C GLN A 126 22.79 -37.45 14.28
N TYR A 127 22.40 -36.18 14.43
CA TYR A 127 21.01 -35.72 14.36
C TYR A 127 20.77 -34.59 13.34
N GLU A 128 21.82 -34.21 12.62
CA GLU A 128 21.77 -33.19 11.58
C GLU A 128 20.91 -33.69 10.42
N ARG A 129 19.79 -33.01 10.17
CA ARG A 129 18.80 -33.35 9.13
C ARG A 129 18.88 -32.42 7.92
N GLU A 130 19.90 -31.59 7.85
CA GLU A 130 20.08 -30.57 6.82
C GLU A 130 20.05 -31.18 5.40
N ALA A 131 20.63 -32.36 5.19
CA ALA A 131 20.62 -33.02 3.88
C ALA A 131 19.21 -33.41 3.36
N ILE A 132 18.23 -33.59 4.25
CA ILE A 132 16.83 -33.88 3.87
C ILE A 132 16.08 -32.57 3.64
N GLU A 133 16.37 -31.55 4.44
CA GLU A 133 15.75 -30.23 4.34
C GLU A 133 16.23 -29.47 3.08
N GLU A 134 17.52 -29.57 2.72
CA GLU A 134 18.08 -28.98 1.49
C GLU A 134 17.44 -29.55 0.21
N GLU A 135 17.19 -30.87 0.17
CA GLU A 135 16.57 -31.55 -0.98
C GLU A 135 15.10 -31.13 -1.16
N GLU A 136 14.41 -30.76 -0.07
CA GLU A 136 13.06 -30.19 -0.09
C GLU A 136 13.08 -28.67 -0.39
N GLU A 137 14.11 -27.94 0.07
CA GLU A 137 14.27 -26.49 -0.10
C GLU A 137 14.67 -26.04 -1.52
N GLU A 138 15.29 -26.91 -2.34
CA GLU A 138 15.65 -26.58 -3.73
C GLU A 138 14.44 -26.17 -4.59
N ASP A 139 13.25 -26.69 -4.28
CA ASP A 139 11.99 -26.38 -4.97
C ASP A 139 11.22 -25.21 -4.33
N HIS A 140 11.74 -24.62 -3.25
CA HIS A 140 11.08 -23.54 -2.51
C HIS A 140 11.63 -22.16 -2.85
N VAL A 141 10.73 -21.18 -2.99
CA VAL A 141 11.11 -19.77 -3.19
C VAL A 141 11.61 -19.22 -1.86
N THR A 142 12.93 -19.09 -1.72
CA THR A 142 13.54 -18.46 -0.55
C THR A 142 13.43 -16.94 -0.64
N PHE A 143 12.87 -16.32 0.39
CA PHE A 143 12.87 -14.86 0.51
C PHE A 143 14.19 -14.43 1.15
N SER A 144 15.14 -13.98 0.33
CA SER A 144 16.32 -13.27 0.81
C SER A 144 15.93 -11.83 1.16
N ASP A 145 15.18 -11.66 2.24
CA ASP A 145 14.89 -10.34 2.80
C ASP A 145 16.06 -9.95 3.71
N SER A 146 17.17 -9.56 3.07
CA SER A 146 18.36 -9.04 3.73
C SER A 146 18.75 -7.71 3.10
N GLU A 147 18.01 -6.66 3.47
CA GLU A 147 18.51 -5.28 3.58
C GLU A 147 18.30 -4.78 5.01
#